data_AF-A0AAP9LW72-F1
#
_entry.id   AF-A0AAP9LW72-F1
#
_cell.length_a   1.000
_cell.length_b   1.000
_cell.length_c   1.000
_cell.angle_alpha   90.00
_cell.angle_beta   90.00
_cell.angle_gamma   90.00
#
_symmetry.space_group_name_H-M   'P 1'
#
loop_
_entity.id
_entity.type
_entity.pdbx_description
1 polymer ?
#
loop_
_entity_poly.entity_id
_entity_poly.type
_entity_poly.pdbx_seq_one_letter_code
_entity_poly.pdbx_strand_id
1 'polypeptide(L)'
;MSGYCKRNRKGFDFGDFEITKREILASISIIAVMLLIGVLISAKISEHQMDKNEIYNKAVKIDNQELFQYGMDTNVGNAFVYGDLKAVDTVAYPEIGGEYMSVEKVKERYTRHTRTVTKTRTVNGKSQTYTETEVYWTWDVVDRWSEHCNKVTFLGIEFDYGQIYKPSEHHIDTQKESSHIRYVYYGSDTEYTGTIFTSLKDKTINNTEFYNGKNIEETVENLESGGVVIIFWILWIVLTGGCVFGFYYIDNKWLE
;
A
#
# COMPACT_ATOMS: atom_id res chain seq x y z
N MET A 1 -26.83 -53.51 -35.97
CA MET A 1 -25.77 -54.05 -35.09
C MET A 1 -24.67 -52.98 -35.02
N SER A 2 -24.95 -51.86 -34.35
CA SER A 2 -24.52 -51.55 -32.97
C SER A 2 -23.00 -51.60 -32.81
N GLY A 3 -22.38 -50.42 -32.94
CA GLY A 3 -20.98 -50.19 -32.57
C GLY A 3 -20.78 -50.15 -31.05
N TYR A 4 -19.56 -49.89 -30.60
CA TYR A 4 -19.22 -48.71 -29.80
C TYR A 4 -17.71 -48.61 -29.56
N CYS A 5 -17.24 -47.37 -29.61
CA CYS A 5 -15.85 -46.94 -29.50
C CYS A 5 -15.22 -47.25 -28.13
N LYS A 6 -13.95 -47.65 -28.15
CA LYS A 6 -13.09 -47.74 -26.97
C LYS A 6 -12.61 -46.32 -26.60
N ARG A 7 -13.23 -45.72 -25.58
CA ARG A 7 -12.88 -44.40 -25.03
C ARG A 7 -11.75 -44.59 -24.01
N ASN A 8 -10.52 -44.24 -24.36
CA ASN A 8 -9.42 -44.12 -23.39
C ASN A 8 -9.71 -42.93 -22.47
N ARG A 9 -10.22 -43.20 -21.26
CA ARG A 9 -10.14 -42.24 -20.15
C ARG A 9 -8.75 -42.35 -19.55
N LYS A 10 -7.97 -41.27 -19.69
CA LYS A 10 -6.76 -41.03 -18.89
C LYS A 10 -7.20 -40.87 -17.43
N GLY A 11 -7.10 -41.94 -16.65
CA GLY A 11 -7.09 -41.86 -15.20
C GLY A 11 -5.65 -41.64 -14.73
N PHE A 12 -5.45 -40.72 -13.79
CA PHE A 12 -4.28 -40.80 -12.92
C PHE A 12 -4.50 -42.01 -12.01
N ASP A 13 -3.67 -43.03 -12.18
CA ASP A 13 -3.67 -44.25 -11.37
C ASP A 13 -2.82 -43.98 -10.13
N PHE A 14 -3.47 -43.65 -9.02
CA PHE A 14 -2.87 -43.63 -7.69
C PHE A 14 -3.32 -44.93 -7.03
N GLY A 15 -2.40 -45.90 -6.96
CA GLY A 15 -2.65 -47.30 -6.61
C GLY A 15 -3.53 -47.50 -5.38
N ASP A 16 -4.31 -48.59 -5.42
CA ASP A 16 -5.22 -49.16 -4.42
C ASP A 16 -5.19 -48.49 -3.02
N PHE A 17 -5.80 -47.31 -2.90
CA PHE A 17 -6.09 -46.66 -1.63
C PHE A 17 -7.58 -46.80 -1.36
N GLU A 18 -7.97 -47.87 -0.66
CA GLU A 18 -9.37 -48.10 -0.29
C GLU A 18 -9.71 -47.30 0.98
N ILE A 19 -10.23 -46.08 0.81
CA ILE A 19 -10.69 -45.25 1.93
C ILE A 19 -11.96 -45.87 2.52
N THR A 20 -11.88 -46.33 3.76
CA THR A 20 -12.99 -46.94 4.49
C THR A 20 -13.92 -45.89 5.11
N LYS A 21 -15.19 -46.26 5.34
CA LYS A 21 -16.18 -45.36 5.98
C LYS A 21 -15.76 -44.88 7.38
N ARG A 22 -14.91 -45.65 8.09
CA ARG A 22 -14.39 -45.30 9.41
C ARG A 22 -13.32 -44.21 9.34
N GLU A 23 -12.47 -44.23 8.32
CA GLU A 23 -11.44 -43.21 8.11
C GLU A 23 -12.04 -41.87 7.67
N ILE A 24 -13.14 -41.90 6.90
CA ILE A 24 -13.93 -40.70 6.58
C ILE A 24 -14.53 -40.10 7.85
N LEU A 25 -15.02 -40.93 8.76
CA LEU A 25 -15.57 -40.45 10.03
C LEU A 25 -14.47 -39.82 10.91
N ALA A 26 -13.30 -40.46 10.99
CA ALA A 26 -12.16 -39.96 11.74
C ALA A 26 -11.60 -38.64 11.15
N SER A 27 -11.54 -38.50 9.82
CA SER A 27 -11.09 -37.26 9.18
C SER A 27 -12.04 -36.08 9.45
N ILE A 28 -13.36 -36.33 9.50
CA ILE A 28 -14.34 -35.31 9.89
C ILE A 28 -14.09 -34.85 11.32
N SER A 29 -13.81 -35.78 12.24
CA SER A 29 -13.46 -35.44 13.63
C SER A 29 -12.15 -34.65 13.73
N ILE A 30 -11.12 -35.01 12.97
CA ILE A 30 -9.85 -34.27 12.90
C ILE A 30 -10.08 -32.84 12.42
N ILE A 31 -10.84 -32.66 11.33
CA ILE A 31 -11.19 -31.33 10.81
C ILE A 31 -11.96 -30.52 11.85
N ALA A 32 -12.93 -31.13 12.55
CA ALA A 32 -13.69 -30.45 13.59
C ALA A 32 -12.80 -29.95 14.74
N VAL A 33 -11.86 -30.78 15.22
CA VAL A 33 -10.91 -30.40 16.26
C VAL A 33 -9.95 -29.31 15.77
N MET A 34 -9.44 -29.43 14.54
CA MET A 34 -8.55 -28.43 13.93
C MET A 34 -9.25 -27.08 13.73
N LEU A 35 -10.55 -27.09 13.39
CA LEU A 35 -11.35 -25.87 13.30
C LEU A 35 -11.53 -25.21 14.68
N LEU A 36 -11.83 -25.98 15.72
CA LEU A 36 -11.95 -25.46 17.09
C LEU A 36 -10.64 -24.81 17.56
N ILE A 37 -9.51 -25.48 17.36
CA ILE A 37 -8.19 -24.94 17.69
C ILE A 37 -7.89 -23.70 16.84
N GLY A 38 -8.19 -23.75 15.54
CA GLY A 38 -8.00 -22.64 14.61
C GLY A 38 -8.75 -21.40 15.03
N VAL A 39 -10.01 -21.54 15.45
CA VAL A 39 -10.82 -20.43 15.98
C VAL A 39 -10.17 -19.81 17.22
N LEU A 40 -9.71 -20.62 18.19
CA LEU A 40 -9.06 -20.10 19.40
C LEU A 40 -7.76 -19.32 19.09
N ILE A 41 -6.94 -19.81 18.16
CA ILE A 41 -5.71 -19.12 17.75
C ILE A 41 -6.07 -17.84 17.00
N SER A 42 -7.03 -17.90 16.07
CA SER A 42 -7.49 -16.73 15.32
C SER A 42 -8.05 -15.64 16.23
N ALA A 43 -8.77 -16.02 17.31
CA ALA A 43 -9.29 -15.09 18.29
C ALA A 43 -8.16 -14.35 19.01
N LYS A 44 -7.10 -15.05 19.42
CA LYS A 44 -5.90 -14.40 20.01
C LYS A 44 -5.16 -13.49 19.04
N ILE A 45 -5.06 -13.89 17.77
CA ILE A 45 -4.43 -13.05 16.72
C ILE A 45 -5.27 -11.79 16.49
N SER A 46 -6.60 -11.94 16.47
CA SER A 46 -7.54 -10.83 16.32
C SER A 46 -7.48 -9.88 17.52
N GLU A 47 -7.45 -10.42 18.75
CA GLU A 47 -7.30 -9.64 19.98
C GLU A 47 -6.01 -8.82 19.94
N HIS A 48 -4.88 -9.44 19.59
CA HIS A 48 -3.61 -8.72 19.47
C HIS A 48 -3.62 -7.63 18.39
N GLN A 49 -4.40 -7.81 17.31
CA GLN A 49 -4.59 -6.77 16.30
C GLN A 49 -5.51 -5.67 16.79
N MET A 50 -6.58 -6.01 17.50
CA MET A 50 -7.48 -5.04 18.11
C MET A 50 -6.76 -4.19 19.16
N ASP A 51 -5.84 -4.77 19.94
CA ASP A 51 -5.00 -4.03 20.89
C ASP A 51 -4.11 -3.01 20.17
N LYS A 52 -3.52 -3.39 19.03
CA LYS A 52 -2.72 -2.45 18.21
C LYS A 52 -3.58 -1.37 17.57
N ASN A 53 -4.79 -1.73 17.15
CA ASN A 53 -5.74 -0.83 16.51
C ASN A 53 -6.62 -0.09 17.52
N GLU A 54 -6.41 -0.28 18.83
CA GLU A 54 -7.21 0.32 19.90
C GLU A 54 -7.21 1.85 19.79
N ILE A 55 -6.06 2.40 19.39
CA ILE A 55 -5.86 3.84 19.14
C ILE A 55 -6.82 4.36 18.07
N TYR A 56 -7.02 3.62 16.97
CA TYR A 56 -7.91 4.02 15.88
C TYR A 56 -9.38 3.79 16.25
N ASN A 57 -9.68 2.68 16.89
CA ASN A 57 -11.04 2.34 17.33
C ASN A 57 -11.62 3.32 18.35
N LYS A 58 -10.76 3.87 19.22
CA LYS A 58 -11.15 4.87 20.23
C LYS A 58 -11.06 6.31 19.74
N ALA A 59 -10.53 6.55 18.54
CA ALA A 59 -10.37 7.89 18.02
C ALA A 59 -11.74 8.53 17.72
N VAL A 60 -11.88 9.81 18.06
CA VAL A 60 -13.10 10.58 17.76
C VAL A 60 -13.20 10.79 16.27
N LYS A 61 -14.40 10.65 15.69
CA LYS A 61 -14.67 10.93 14.28
C LYS A 61 -15.34 12.29 14.14
N ILE A 62 -14.74 13.17 13.33
CA ILE A 62 -15.14 14.57 13.19
C ILE A 62 -15.24 14.92 11.70
N ASP A 63 -16.29 15.61 11.30
CA ASP A 63 -16.55 16.01 9.91
C ASP A 63 -16.96 17.48 9.76
N ASN A 64 -16.89 18.25 10.85
CA ASN A 64 -17.30 19.65 10.85
C ASN A 64 -16.37 20.50 11.73
N GLN A 65 -16.33 21.79 11.40
CA GLN A 65 -15.43 22.76 12.01
C GLN A 65 -15.68 22.95 13.52
N GLU A 66 -16.94 22.97 13.95
CA GLU A 66 -17.30 23.22 15.36
C GLU A 66 -16.74 22.11 16.27
N LEU A 67 -16.96 20.85 15.89
CA LEU A 67 -16.42 19.70 16.61
C LEU A 67 -14.90 19.63 16.53
N PHE A 68 -14.30 20.04 15.41
CA PHE A 68 -12.85 20.06 15.25
C PHE A 68 -12.19 21.08 16.19
N GLN A 69 -12.72 22.30 16.24
CA GLN A 69 -12.27 23.34 17.17
C GLN A 69 -12.49 22.91 18.62
N TYR A 70 -13.69 22.43 18.95
CA TYR A 70 -14.00 21.93 20.28
C TYR A 70 -13.06 20.79 20.71
N GLY A 71 -12.71 19.90 19.79
CA GLY A 71 -11.77 18.81 20.04
C GLY A 71 -10.38 19.30 20.44
N MET A 72 -9.88 20.34 19.78
CA MET A 72 -8.60 20.98 20.13
C MET A 72 -8.67 21.72 21.47
N ASP A 73 -9.80 22.40 21.76
CA ASP A 73 -9.98 23.17 23.00
C ASP A 73 -10.14 22.29 24.24
N THR A 74 -10.70 21.09 24.09
CA THR A 74 -10.99 20.16 25.20
C THR A 74 -10.01 19.00 25.31
N ASN A 75 -8.97 18.95 24.46
CA ASN A 75 -7.94 17.91 24.46
C ASN A 75 -8.50 16.50 24.31
N VAL A 76 -9.41 16.27 23.36
CA VAL A 76 -10.08 14.96 23.18
C VAL A 76 -9.12 13.82 22.85
N GLY A 77 -7.89 14.13 22.43
CA GLY A 77 -6.88 13.14 22.08
C GLY A 77 -6.95 12.77 20.60
N ASN A 78 -6.86 11.48 20.29
CA ASN A 78 -6.77 11.03 18.90
C ASN A 78 -8.11 11.19 18.18
N ALA A 79 -8.07 11.73 16.96
CA ALA A 79 -9.23 11.97 16.15
C ALA A 79 -8.95 11.70 14.66
N PHE A 80 -9.97 11.18 13.98
CA PHE A 80 -10.11 11.24 12.55
C PHE A 80 -10.94 12.46 12.19
N VAL A 81 -10.40 13.34 11.36
CA VAL A 81 -11.09 14.57 10.94
C VAL A 81 -11.13 14.62 9.42
N TYR A 82 -12.33 14.62 8.84
CA TYR A 82 -12.52 14.72 7.39
C TYR A 82 -12.82 16.15 6.96
N GLY A 83 -12.18 16.60 5.89
CA GLY A 83 -12.45 17.93 5.33
C GLY A 83 -11.52 18.31 4.17
N ASP A 84 -11.65 19.56 3.76
CA ASP A 84 -10.82 20.14 2.70
C ASP A 84 -9.62 20.88 3.29
N LEU A 85 -8.44 20.59 2.76
CA LEU A 85 -7.21 21.35 2.91
C LEU A 85 -7.09 22.34 1.75
N LYS A 86 -7.15 23.64 2.02
CA LYS A 86 -7.16 24.71 1.00
C LYS A 86 -6.02 25.68 1.21
N ALA A 87 -5.42 26.16 0.12
CA ALA A 87 -4.41 27.21 0.17
C ALA A 87 -5.09 28.52 0.60
N VAL A 88 -4.52 29.24 1.58
CA VAL A 88 -4.99 30.59 1.93
C VAL A 88 -4.40 31.61 0.96
N ASP A 89 -3.10 31.48 0.73
CA ASP A 89 -2.33 32.18 -0.27
C ASP A 89 -1.83 31.18 -1.34
N THR A 90 -1.61 31.66 -2.56
CA THR A 90 -1.11 30.85 -3.67
C THR A 90 0.22 31.39 -4.18
N VAL A 91 1.03 30.50 -4.75
CA VAL A 91 2.32 30.84 -5.36
C VAL A 91 2.34 30.44 -6.83
N ALA A 92 3.09 31.17 -7.64
CA ALA A 92 3.32 30.85 -9.04
C ALA A 92 4.55 31.59 -9.58
N TYR A 93 5.31 30.94 -10.45
CA TYR A 93 6.32 31.64 -11.24
C TYR A 93 5.63 32.39 -12.41
N PRO A 94 6.00 33.66 -12.69
CA PRO A 94 5.41 34.43 -13.78
C PRO A 94 5.50 33.75 -15.16
N GLU A 95 6.48 32.86 -15.33
CA GLU A 95 6.77 32.14 -16.57
C GLU A 95 5.77 31.02 -16.89
N ILE A 96 5.07 30.49 -15.88
CA ILE A 96 4.09 29.40 -16.04
C ILE A 96 2.66 29.85 -15.68
N GLY A 97 2.51 30.97 -14.98
CA GLY A 97 1.20 31.41 -14.48
C GLY A 97 0.59 30.40 -13.51
N GLY A 98 -0.74 30.39 -13.39
CA GLY A 98 -1.46 29.46 -12.51
C GLY A 98 -1.45 29.86 -11.04
N GLU A 99 -2.01 28.99 -10.20
CA GLU A 99 -2.08 29.14 -8.75
C GLU A 99 -1.78 27.78 -8.12
N TYR A 100 -0.82 27.73 -7.20
CA TYR A 100 -0.37 26.49 -6.60
C TYR A 100 -0.16 26.65 -5.09
N MET A 101 -0.33 25.56 -4.31
CA MET A 101 0.10 25.52 -2.91
C MET A 101 1.63 25.53 -2.81
N SER A 102 2.31 24.79 -3.68
CA SER A 102 3.76 24.84 -3.86
C SER A 102 4.14 24.68 -5.32
N VAL A 103 5.26 25.30 -5.69
CA VAL A 103 5.79 25.29 -7.05
C VAL A 103 7.30 25.12 -7.01
N GLU A 104 7.80 24.24 -7.87
CA GLU A 104 9.22 23.97 -8.03
C GLU A 104 9.69 24.23 -9.46
N LYS A 105 10.84 24.88 -9.56
CA LYS A 105 11.56 25.13 -10.80
C LYS A 105 12.89 24.39 -10.74
N VAL A 106 13.08 23.46 -11.67
CA VAL A 106 14.29 22.65 -11.77
C VAL A 106 15.04 23.02 -13.04
N LYS A 107 16.28 23.50 -12.90
CA LYS A 107 17.18 23.71 -14.02
C LYS A 107 17.87 22.40 -14.35
N GLU A 108 17.75 21.95 -15.59
CA GLU A 108 18.40 20.74 -16.07
C GLU A 108 19.35 21.03 -17.24
N ARG A 109 20.44 20.28 -17.29
CA ARG A 109 21.42 20.31 -18.37
C ARG A 109 21.52 18.97 -19.06
N TYR A 110 21.53 18.99 -20.38
CA TYR A 110 21.77 17.78 -21.16
C TYR A 110 23.25 17.44 -21.16
N THR A 111 23.61 16.33 -20.50
CA THR A 111 24.98 15.91 -20.24
C THR A 111 25.23 14.53 -20.82
N ARG A 112 26.48 14.30 -21.23
CA ARG A 112 26.93 13.03 -21.77
C ARG A 112 27.48 12.18 -20.65
N HIS A 113 26.98 10.95 -20.56
CA HIS A 113 27.44 9.93 -19.64
C HIS A 113 28.02 8.74 -20.39
N THR A 114 28.76 7.92 -19.66
CA THR A 114 29.32 6.66 -20.15
C THR A 114 29.02 5.56 -19.14
N ARG A 115 28.55 4.41 -19.62
CA ARG A 115 28.40 3.20 -18.79
C ARG A 115 29.17 2.04 -19.42
N THR A 116 29.77 1.19 -18.59
CA THR A 116 30.36 -0.06 -19.04
C THR A 116 29.29 -1.15 -18.98
N VAL A 117 29.01 -1.79 -20.11
CA VAL A 117 28.08 -2.91 -20.19
C VAL A 117 28.83 -4.19 -20.55
N THR A 118 28.41 -5.29 -19.95
CA THR A 118 28.93 -6.62 -20.29
C THR A 118 28.02 -7.22 -21.35
N LYS A 119 28.58 -7.51 -22.52
CA LYS A 119 27.88 -8.19 -23.62
C LYS A 119 28.48 -9.57 -23.84
N THR A 120 27.65 -10.47 -24.35
CA THR A 120 28.07 -11.82 -24.72
C THR A 120 28.02 -11.94 -26.24
N ARG A 121 29.09 -12.48 -26.83
CA ARG A 121 29.12 -12.85 -28.25
C ARG A 121 29.53 -14.32 -28.39
N THR A 122 28.97 -15.00 -29.38
CA THR A 122 29.39 -16.36 -29.71
C THR A 122 30.49 -16.31 -30.74
N VAL A 123 31.66 -16.82 -30.41
CA VAL A 123 32.82 -16.94 -31.32
C VAL A 123 33.19 -18.41 -31.39
N ASN A 124 33.19 -18.99 -32.59
CA ASN A 124 33.51 -20.40 -32.83
C ASN A 124 32.67 -21.38 -31.97
N GLY A 125 31.36 -21.11 -31.84
CA GLY A 125 30.44 -21.96 -31.05
C GLY A 125 30.59 -21.87 -29.53
N LYS A 126 31.47 -20.99 -29.02
CA LYS A 126 31.64 -20.74 -27.58
C LYS A 126 31.20 -19.32 -27.23
N SER A 127 30.43 -19.19 -26.14
CA SER A 127 30.03 -17.89 -25.60
C SER A 127 31.22 -17.21 -24.91
N GLN A 128 31.52 -15.98 -25.32
CA GLN A 128 32.54 -15.12 -24.72
C GLN A 128 31.89 -13.82 -24.25
N THR A 129 32.20 -13.41 -23.02
CA THR A 129 31.79 -12.10 -22.47
C THR A 129 32.88 -11.07 -22.75
N TYR A 130 32.47 -9.85 -23.06
CA TYR A 130 33.36 -8.69 -23.19
C TYR A 130 32.67 -7.44 -22.64
N THR A 131 33.46 -6.46 -22.25
CA THR A 131 32.96 -5.16 -21.78
C THR A 131 33.02 -4.14 -22.91
N GLU A 132 31.99 -3.32 -23.01
CA GLU A 132 31.89 -2.21 -23.96
C GLU A 132 31.48 -0.95 -23.22
N THR A 133 32.08 0.19 -23.57
CA THR A 133 31.66 1.50 -23.05
C THR A 133 30.57 2.07 -23.96
N GLU A 134 29.35 2.17 -23.43
CA GLU A 134 28.23 2.83 -24.08
C GLU A 134 28.13 4.29 -23.64
N VAL A 135 28.00 5.19 -24.61
CA VAL A 135 27.70 6.61 -24.37
C VAL A 135 26.19 6.80 -24.37
N TYR A 136 25.66 7.48 -23.35
CA TYR A 136 24.25 7.87 -23.29
C TYR A 136 24.13 9.31 -22.79
N TRP A 137 22.94 9.89 -22.92
CA TRP A 137 22.70 11.28 -22.54
C TRP A 137 21.47 11.38 -21.65
N THR A 138 21.54 12.20 -20.62
CA THR A 138 20.43 12.47 -19.71
C THR A 138 20.33 13.96 -19.44
N TRP A 139 19.15 14.37 -18.98
CA TRP A 139 18.96 15.69 -18.39
C TRP A 139 19.29 15.59 -16.91
N ASP A 140 20.39 16.22 -16.50
CA ASP A 140 20.84 16.22 -15.12
C ASP A 140 20.42 17.51 -14.44
N VAL A 141 19.95 17.42 -13.21
CA VAL A 141 19.60 18.58 -12.39
C VAL A 141 20.86 19.38 -12.06
N VAL A 142 20.82 20.67 -12.38
CA VAL A 142 21.87 21.65 -12.11
C VAL A 142 21.49 22.52 -10.92
N ASP A 143 20.21 22.90 -10.83
CA ASP A 143 19.73 23.80 -9.78
C ASP A 143 18.23 23.60 -9.53
N ARG A 144 17.75 24.04 -8.36
CA ARG A 144 16.37 23.85 -7.91
C ARG A 144 15.94 25.04 -7.04
N TRP A 145 14.77 25.57 -7.35
CA TRP A 145 14.10 26.61 -6.57
C TRP A 145 12.68 26.18 -6.26
N SER A 146 12.22 26.44 -5.04
CA SER A 146 10.89 26.07 -4.57
C SER A 146 10.25 27.25 -3.85
N GLU A 147 8.98 27.50 -4.15
CA GLU A 147 8.13 28.44 -3.42
C GLU A 147 6.88 27.69 -2.94
N HIS A 148 6.30 28.14 -1.82
CA HIS A 148 5.08 27.58 -1.28
C HIS A 148 4.28 28.66 -0.57
N CYS A 149 2.97 28.43 -0.43
CA CYS A 149 2.09 29.23 0.40
C CYS A 149 2.58 29.24 1.86
N ASN A 150 2.21 30.28 2.60
CA ASN A 150 2.55 30.37 4.02
C ASN A 150 1.50 29.62 4.85
N LYS A 151 0.23 29.72 4.45
CA LYS A 151 -0.90 29.24 5.24
C LYS A 151 -1.83 28.37 4.40
N VAL A 152 -2.39 27.37 5.07
CA VAL A 152 -3.45 26.51 4.57
C VAL A 152 -4.61 26.53 5.55
N THR A 153 -5.82 26.28 5.08
CA THR A 153 -6.98 26.05 5.94
C THR A 153 -7.38 24.59 5.88
N PHE A 154 -7.79 24.03 7.02
CA PHE A 154 -8.42 22.72 7.09
C PHE A 154 -9.69 22.82 7.94
N LEU A 155 -10.84 22.44 7.37
CA LEU A 155 -12.17 22.71 7.97
C LEU A 155 -12.32 24.16 8.46
N GLY A 156 -11.86 25.13 7.65
CA GLY A 156 -11.99 26.56 7.97
C GLY A 156 -11.06 27.08 9.09
N ILE A 157 -10.15 26.26 9.60
CA ILE A 157 -9.14 26.65 10.59
C ILE A 157 -7.78 26.79 9.90
N GLU A 158 -7.05 27.88 10.15
CA GLU A 158 -5.75 28.17 9.54
C GLU A 158 -4.59 27.41 10.22
N PHE A 159 -3.67 26.89 9.41
CA PHE A 159 -2.45 26.19 9.81
C PHE A 159 -1.26 26.65 8.94
N ASP A 160 -0.04 26.45 9.43
CA ASP A 160 1.16 26.66 8.62
C ASP A 160 1.27 25.61 7.51
N TYR A 161 1.78 26.02 6.34
CA TYR A 161 2.04 25.08 5.25
C TYR A 161 2.95 23.93 5.72
N GLY A 162 2.54 22.70 5.43
CA GLY A 162 3.26 21.50 5.82
C GLY A 162 3.05 21.03 7.25
N GLN A 163 2.25 21.74 8.07
CA GLN A 163 1.86 21.25 9.40
C GLN A 163 0.90 20.05 9.30
N ILE A 164 -0.04 20.09 8.36
CA ILE A 164 -0.98 18.99 8.07
C ILE A 164 -0.41 18.07 6.99
N TYR A 165 -0.02 18.65 5.86
CA TYR A 165 0.36 17.92 4.66
C TYR A 165 1.22 18.79 3.76
N LYS A 166 2.20 18.17 3.10
CA LYS A 166 2.96 18.76 2.00
C LYS A 166 2.57 18.02 0.72
N PRO A 167 1.72 18.62 -0.12
CA PRO A 167 1.28 17.95 -1.33
C PRO A 167 2.43 17.57 -2.25
N SER A 168 2.29 16.43 -2.92
CA SER A 168 3.17 16.06 -4.01
C SER A 168 2.90 16.96 -5.22
N GLU A 169 3.96 17.50 -5.80
CA GLU A 169 3.87 18.30 -7.01
C GLU A 169 3.82 17.41 -8.25
N HIS A 170 3.06 17.82 -9.25
CA HIS A 170 2.99 17.18 -10.56
C HIS A 170 3.61 18.07 -11.63
N HIS A 171 4.03 17.45 -12.74
CA HIS A 171 4.63 18.19 -13.85
C HIS A 171 3.63 19.18 -14.46
N ILE A 172 4.05 20.42 -14.60
CA ILE A 172 3.26 21.51 -15.19
C ILE A 172 3.75 21.82 -16.60
N ASP A 173 5.04 22.14 -16.73
CA ASP A 173 5.60 22.59 -18.00
C ASP A 173 7.11 22.31 -18.10
N THR A 174 7.65 22.42 -19.31
CA THR A 174 9.08 22.38 -19.58
C THR A 174 9.46 23.39 -20.64
N GLN A 175 10.24 24.40 -20.23
CA GLN A 175 10.68 25.48 -21.09
C GLN A 175 12.16 25.33 -21.42
N LYS A 176 12.51 25.48 -22.71
CA LYS A 176 13.89 25.37 -23.16
C LYS A 176 14.54 26.75 -23.20
N GLU A 177 15.63 26.89 -22.45
CA GLU A 177 16.55 28.03 -22.61
C GLU A 177 17.46 27.82 -23.83
N SER A 178 17.87 26.56 -24.07
CA SER A 178 18.66 26.16 -25.24
C SER A 178 18.50 24.66 -25.56
N SER A 179 19.24 24.15 -26.54
CA SER A 179 19.28 22.71 -26.82
C SER A 179 19.88 21.87 -25.68
N HIS A 180 20.66 22.48 -24.79
CA HIS A 180 21.36 21.81 -23.69
C HIS A 180 20.88 22.24 -22.31
N ILE A 181 19.97 23.22 -22.21
CA ILE A 181 19.45 23.73 -20.93
C ILE A 181 17.94 23.86 -21.01
N ARG A 182 17.24 23.30 -20.03
CA ARG A 182 15.79 23.43 -19.87
C ARG A 182 15.43 23.69 -18.41
N TYR A 183 14.27 24.30 -18.20
CA TYR A 183 13.62 24.42 -16.91
C TYR A 183 12.39 23.54 -16.90
N VAL A 184 12.27 22.68 -15.89
CA VAL A 184 11.10 21.84 -15.66
C VAL A 184 10.37 22.39 -14.45
N TYR A 185 9.06 22.56 -14.58
CA TYR A 185 8.22 23.14 -13.55
C TYR A 185 7.27 22.09 -12.99
N TYR A 186 7.18 22.03 -11.68
CA TYR A 186 6.25 21.19 -10.94
C TYR A 186 5.39 22.07 -10.04
N GLY A 187 4.13 21.69 -9.82
CA GLY A 187 3.21 22.43 -8.99
C GLY A 187 2.22 21.50 -8.30
N SER A 188 1.75 21.91 -7.13
CA SER A 188 0.67 21.21 -6.42
C SER A 188 -0.64 21.96 -6.53
N ASP A 189 -1.74 21.23 -6.49
CA ASP A 189 -3.09 21.79 -6.49
C ASP A 189 -3.32 22.72 -5.27
N THR A 190 -4.36 23.54 -5.35
CA THR A 190 -4.73 24.51 -4.30
C THR A 190 -5.71 23.94 -3.28
N GLU A 191 -6.23 22.74 -3.50
CA GLU A 191 -7.22 22.09 -2.65
C GLU A 191 -7.06 20.57 -2.64
N TYR A 192 -7.14 19.97 -1.47
CA TYR A 192 -7.13 18.53 -1.25
C TYR A 192 -8.21 18.12 -0.26
N THR A 193 -9.07 17.16 -0.62
CA THR A 193 -10.07 16.62 0.29
C THR A 193 -9.59 15.29 0.85
N GLY A 194 -9.71 15.08 2.16
CA GLY A 194 -9.32 13.83 2.78
C GLY A 194 -9.52 13.82 4.29
N THR A 195 -9.02 12.77 4.93
CA THR A 195 -9.07 12.60 6.38
C THR A 195 -7.69 12.80 6.99
N ILE A 196 -7.59 13.60 8.05
CA ILE A 196 -6.42 13.56 8.94
C ILE A 196 -6.64 12.56 10.07
N PHE A 197 -5.59 11.84 10.43
CA PHE A 197 -5.48 11.21 11.75
C PHE A 197 -4.50 12.03 12.58
N THR A 198 -4.95 12.52 13.74
CA THR A 198 -4.18 13.50 14.53
C THR A 198 -4.50 13.40 16.02
N SER A 199 -3.64 13.96 16.87
CA SER A 199 -3.95 14.22 18.28
C SER A 199 -4.37 15.68 18.47
N LEU A 200 -5.61 15.90 18.89
CA LEU A 200 -6.17 17.19 19.24
C LEU A 200 -5.86 17.50 20.70
N LYS A 201 -4.81 18.30 20.90
CA LYS A 201 -4.29 18.69 22.22
C LYS A 201 -3.65 20.07 22.15
N ASP A 202 -3.64 20.75 23.29
CA ASP A 202 -2.96 22.04 23.47
C ASP A 202 -3.45 23.11 22.48
N LYS A 203 -4.75 23.07 22.16
CA LYS A 203 -5.41 23.96 21.19
C LYS A 203 -4.84 23.88 19.76
N THR A 204 -4.23 22.75 19.41
CA THR A 204 -3.69 22.52 18.08
C THR A 204 -3.76 21.03 17.70
N ILE A 205 -3.21 20.72 16.54
CA ILE A 205 -3.04 19.37 16.01
C ILE A 205 -1.60 18.90 16.23
N ASN A 206 -1.43 17.61 16.52
CA ASN A 206 -0.12 17.01 16.79
C ASN A 206 -0.05 15.62 16.15
N ASN A 207 1.14 15.23 15.65
CA ASN A 207 1.37 13.94 14.98
C ASN A 207 0.33 13.67 13.89
N THR A 208 0.14 14.65 13.01
CA THR A 208 -0.88 14.63 11.98
C THR A 208 -0.41 13.88 10.75
N GLU A 209 -1.24 12.95 10.27
CA GLU A 209 -1.09 12.31 8.97
C GLU A 209 -2.32 12.59 8.12
N PHE A 210 -2.12 13.00 6.87
CA PHE A 210 -3.20 13.29 5.93
C PHE A 210 -3.37 12.18 4.90
N TYR A 211 -4.58 11.65 4.82
CA TYR A 211 -5.00 10.60 3.91
C TYR A 211 -5.79 11.23 2.76
N ASN A 212 -5.05 11.71 1.76
CA ASN A 212 -5.60 12.38 0.59
C ASN A 212 -6.60 11.48 -0.16
N GLY A 213 -7.77 12.02 -0.47
CA GLY A 213 -8.83 11.34 -1.24
C GLY A 213 -9.56 10.23 -0.48
N LYS A 214 -9.34 10.08 0.83
CA LYS A 214 -10.03 9.07 1.65
C LYS A 214 -10.99 9.71 2.63
N ASN A 215 -12.14 9.07 2.81
CA ASN A 215 -13.04 9.38 3.93
C ASN A 215 -12.59 8.69 5.23
N ILE A 216 -13.33 8.93 6.32
CA ILE A 216 -12.97 8.39 7.65
C ILE A 216 -13.00 6.86 7.64
N GLU A 217 -14.04 6.26 7.09
CA GLU A 217 -14.20 4.80 7.01
C GLU A 217 -13.04 4.15 6.23
N GLU A 218 -12.74 4.65 5.04
CA GLU A 218 -11.64 4.17 4.19
C GLU A 218 -10.27 4.34 4.86
N THR A 219 -10.09 5.42 5.63
CA THR A 219 -8.87 5.69 6.37
C THR A 219 -8.71 4.70 7.53
N VAL A 220 -9.79 4.46 8.29
CA VAL A 220 -9.82 3.45 9.35
C VAL A 220 -9.53 2.08 8.78
N GLU A 221 -10.21 1.65 7.71
CA GLU A 221 -9.96 0.35 7.07
C GLU A 221 -8.51 0.21 6.59
N ASN A 222 -7.94 1.29 6.05
CA ASN A 222 -6.54 1.28 5.60
C ASN A 222 -5.56 1.10 6.75
N LEU A 223 -5.81 1.75 7.88
CA LEU A 223 -4.98 1.69 9.08
C LEU A 223 -5.16 0.37 9.83
N GLU A 224 -6.37 -0.20 9.82
CA GLU A 224 -6.70 -1.42 10.56
C GLU A 224 -6.38 -2.71 9.82
N SER A 225 -6.09 -2.66 8.51
CA SER A 225 -6.08 -3.83 7.63
C SER A 225 -5.38 -5.07 8.21
N GLY A 226 -6.21 -6.01 8.67
CA GLY A 226 -5.85 -7.22 9.42
C GLY A 226 -5.47 -8.43 8.57
N GLY A 227 -4.63 -8.22 7.55
CA GLY A 227 -4.24 -9.26 6.59
C GLY A 227 -3.63 -10.52 7.23
N VAL A 228 -3.14 -10.42 8.47
CA VAL A 228 -2.55 -11.52 9.22
C VAL A 228 -3.57 -12.61 9.58
N VAL A 229 -4.84 -12.27 9.86
CA VAL A 229 -5.88 -13.30 10.12
C VAL A 229 -6.16 -14.11 8.86
N ILE A 230 -6.20 -13.46 7.71
CA ILE A 230 -6.44 -14.11 6.41
C ILE A 230 -5.28 -15.05 6.07
N ILE A 231 -4.03 -14.59 6.22
CA ILE A 231 -2.84 -15.40 6.00
C ILE A 231 -2.82 -16.63 6.93
N PHE A 232 -3.20 -16.44 8.20
CA PHE A 232 -3.32 -17.55 9.15
C PHE A 232 -4.28 -18.63 8.65
N TRP A 233 -5.49 -18.28 8.22
CA TRP A 233 -6.47 -19.26 7.73
C TRP A 233 -6.00 -19.99 6.47
N ILE A 234 -5.30 -19.31 5.55
CA ILE A 234 -4.71 -19.95 4.36
C ILE A 234 -3.72 -21.03 4.79
N LEU A 235 -2.78 -20.70 5.67
CA LEU A 235 -1.79 -21.67 6.17
C LEU A 235 -2.44 -22.79 6.99
N TRP A 236 -3.47 -22.47 7.78
CA TRP A 236 -4.18 -23.41 8.65
C TRP A 236 -4.96 -24.46 7.85
N ILE A 237 -5.60 -24.05 6.74
CA ILE A 237 -6.30 -24.96 5.82
C ILE A 237 -5.30 -25.92 5.16
N VAL A 238 -4.15 -25.43 4.72
CA VAL A 238 -3.08 -26.27 4.14
C VAL A 238 -2.56 -27.28 5.17
N LEU A 239 -2.30 -26.83 6.40
CA LEU A 239 -1.87 -27.69 7.51
C LEU A 239 -2.91 -28.78 7.80
N THR A 240 -4.19 -28.40 7.89
CA THR A 240 -5.30 -29.33 8.14
C THR A 240 -5.41 -30.38 7.03
N GLY A 241 -5.28 -29.96 5.76
CA GLY A 241 -5.25 -30.88 4.62
C GLY A 241 -4.07 -31.85 4.69
N GLY A 242 -2.89 -31.36 5.10
CA GLY A 242 -1.71 -32.19 5.36
C GLY A 242 -1.92 -33.21 6.47
N CYS A 243 -2.57 -32.82 7.58
CA CYS A 243 -2.91 -33.74 8.67
C CYS A 243 -3.88 -34.84 8.24
N VAL A 244 -4.92 -34.49 7.46
CA VAL A 244 -5.89 -35.46 6.93
C VAL A 244 -5.22 -36.41 5.93
N PHE A 245 -4.39 -35.90 5.04
CA PHE A 245 -3.62 -36.73 4.09
C PHE A 245 -2.64 -37.66 4.80
N GLY A 246 -1.90 -37.14 5.78
CA GLY A 246 -1.00 -37.95 6.62
C GLY A 246 -1.74 -39.02 7.41
N PHE A 247 -2.95 -38.72 7.90
CA PHE A 247 -3.81 -39.69 8.57
C PHE A 247 -4.23 -40.83 7.65
N TYR A 248 -4.54 -40.54 6.38
CA TYR A 248 -4.84 -41.59 5.40
C TYR A 248 -3.59 -42.40 5.05
N TYR A 249 -2.41 -41.78 4.90
CA TYR A 249 -1.18 -42.46 4.44
C TYR A 249 -0.53 -43.38 5.49
N ILE A 250 -0.77 -43.14 6.79
CA ILE A 250 -0.32 -44.05 7.84
C ILE A 250 -1.31 -45.23 7.90
N ASP A 251 -0.85 -46.42 7.51
CA ASP A 251 -1.59 -47.69 7.58
C ASP A 251 -2.17 -47.90 9.00
N ASN A 252 -3.42 -47.51 9.19
CA ASN A 252 -4.08 -47.45 10.49
C ASN A 252 -4.70 -48.81 10.85
N LYS A 253 -3.86 -49.83 11.04
CA LYS A 253 -4.24 -51.19 11.47
C LYS A 253 -4.92 -51.29 12.84
N TRP A 254 -5.07 -50.17 13.56
CA TRP A 254 -5.71 -50.09 14.87
C TRP A 254 -7.23 -49.83 14.85
N LEU A 255 -7.84 -49.62 13.68
CA LEU A 255 -9.29 -49.41 13.49
C LEU A 255 -10.03 -50.68 13.05
N GLU A 256 -9.34 -51.83 13.04
CA GLU A 256 -9.91 -53.19 12.86
C GLU A 256 -10.67 -53.66 14.10
#